data_AF-A0A522XCT3-F1
#
_entry.id   AF-A0A522XCT3-F1
#
_cell.length_a   1.000
_cell.length_b   1.000
_cell.length_c   1.000
_cell.angle_alpha   90.00
_cell.angle_beta   90.00
_cell.angle_gamma   90.00
#
_symmetry.space_group_name_H-M   'P 1'
#
loop_
_entity.id
_entity.type
_entity.pdbx_description
1 polymer ?
#
loop_
_entity_poly.entity_id
_entity_poly.type
_entity_poly.pdbx_seq_one_letter_code
_entity_poly.pdbx_strand_id
1 'polypeptide(L)'
;MHRTASLIVCLAYLLGISLARVPGIAYFWLLAAGVSALAMPRLWRKGPRGGVWFGAGLVGFLGTVYLQAVIPQPAANDVARYANQEVTVAGVVLDQPTLNRNQRLRFRFEAQTLLSQES
;
A
#
# COMPACT_ATOMS: atom_id res chain seq x y z
N MET A 1 2.41 -28.82 17.49
CA MET A 1 1.97 -28.47 16.12
C MET A 1 1.29 -27.08 16.01
N HIS A 2 0.87 -26.44 17.11
CA HIS A 2 0.17 -25.13 17.06
C HIS A 2 1.10 -23.92 16.79
N ARG A 3 2.35 -23.97 17.29
CA ARG A 3 3.34 -22.87 17.15
C ARG A 3 3.77 -22.64 15.69
N THR A 4 4.02 -23.71 14.95
CA THR A 4 4.45 -23.63 13.54
C THR A 4 3.33 -23.09 12.64
N ALA A 5 2.09 -23.50 12.88
CA ALA A 5 0.93 -22.96 12.17
C ALA A 5 0.74 -21.45 12.41
N SER A 6 0.88 -21.00 13.66
CA SER A 6 0.78 -19.58 14.00
C SER A 6 1.87 -18.74 13.35
N LEU A 7 3.11 -19.26 13.28
CA LEU A 7 4.23 -18.57 12.61
C LEU A 7 4.00 -18.44 11.10
N ILE A 8 3.45 -19.47 10.45
CA ILE A 8 3.14 -19.44 9.02
C ILE A 8 2.06 -18.39 8.72
N VAL A 9 1.01 -18.32 9.54
CA VAL A 9 -0.04 -17.30 9.38
C VAL A 9 0.51 -15.89 9.62
N CYS A 10 1.38 -15.73 10.63
CA CYS A 10 2.01 -14.44 10.93
C CYS A 10 2.93 -13.97 9.80
N LEU A 11 3.79 -14.85 9.27
CA LEU A 11 4.66 -14.54 8.14
C LEU A 11 3.86 -14.20 6.88
N ALA A 12 2.78 -14.93 6.59
CA ALA A 12 1.89 -14.64 5.47
C ALA A 12 1.24 -13.26 5.59
N TYR A 13 0.80 -12.88 6.81
CA TYR A 13 0.23 -11.57 7.08
C TYR A 13 1.26 -10.44 6.90
N LEU A 14 2.48 -10.61 7.41
CA LEU A 14 3.58 -9.64 7.27
C LEU A 14 4.06 -9.49 5.82
N LEU A 15 4.04 -10.57 5.05
CA LEU A 15 4.31 -10.53 3.61
C LEU A 15 3.19 -9.81 2.84
N GLY A 16 1.92 -10.08 3.18
CA GLY A 16 0.76 -9.43 2.56
C GLY A 16 0.76 -7.91 2.76
N ILE A 17 1.04 -7.43 3.99
CA ILE A 17 1.10 -5.99 4.27
C ILE A 17 2.27 -5.29 3.55
N SER A 18 3.42 -5.97 3.39
CA SER A 18 4.61 -5.40 2.77
C SER A 18 4.43 -5.17 1.26
N LEU A 19 3.69 -6.05 0.58
CA LEU A 19 3.47 -5.98 -0.87
C LEU A 19 2.23 -5.18 -1.28
N ALA A 20 1.40 -4.74 -0.32
CA ALA A 20 0.25 -3.87 -0.59
C ALA A 20 0.62 -2.49 -1.17
N ARG A 21 1.92 -2.15 -1.18
CA ARG A 21 2.45 -0.88 -1.70
C ARG A 21 2.52 -0.80 -3.22
N VAL A 22 2.37 -1.92 -3.94
CA VAL A 22 2.42 -1.95 -5.40
C VAL A 22 1.02 -2.24 -5.97
N PRO A 23 0.41 -1.32 -6.73
CA PRO A 23 -0.90 -1.55 -7.34
C PRO A 23 -0.83 -2.71 -8.33
N GLY A 24 -1.78 -3.65 -8.25
CA GLY A 24 -1.89 -4.81 -9.16
C GLY A 24 -1.35 -6.15 -8.62
N ILE A 25 -0.55 -6.17 -7.54
CA ILE A 25 0.03 -7.42 -7.00
C ILE A 25 -1.02 -8.29 -6.27
N ALA A 26 -2.19 -7.74 -5.91
CA ALA A 26 -3.26 -8.48 -5.23
C ALA A 26 -3.71 -9.74 -6.01
N TYR A 27 -3.77 -9.67 -7.34
CA TYR A 27 -4.09 -10.81 -8.20
C TYR A 27 -2.96 -11.86 -8.22
N PHE A 28 -1.71 -11.42 -8.22
CA PHE A 28 -0.55 -12.31 -8.12
C PHE A 28 -0.51 -13.05 -6.79
N TRP A 29 -0.93 -12.41 -5.69
CA TRP A 29 -1.06 -13.05 -4.38
C TRP A 29 -2.17 -14.10 -4.34
N LEU A 30 -3.33 -13.84 -4.95
CA LEU A 30 -4.41 -14.85 -5.06
C LEU A 30 -3.95 -16.07 -5.86
N LEU A 31 -3.27 -15.85 -6.98
CA LEU A 31 -2.74 -16.94 -7.81
C LEU A 31 -1.62 -17.69 -7.09
N ALA A 32 -0.68 -16.98 -6.44
CA ALA A 32 0.39 -17.60 -5.67
C ALA A 32 -0.12 -18.36 -4.45
N ALA A 33 -1.15 -17.86 -3.75
CA ALA A 33 -1.82 -18.55 -2.66
C ALA A 33 -2.56 -19.80 -3.14
N GLY A 34 -3.25 -19.74 -4.29
CA GLY A 34 -3.88 -20.90 -4.91
C GLY A 34 -2.88 -21.95 -5.38
N VAL A 35 -1.79 -21.54 -6.03
CA VAL A 35 -0.71 -22.42 -6.51
C VAL A 35 0.03 -23.06 -5.34
N SER A 36 0.35 -22.30 -4.30
CA SER A 36 0.97 -22.83 -3.09
C SER A 36 0.03 -23.74 -2.30
N ALA A 37 -1.27 -23.47 -2.26
CA ALA A 37 -2.26 -24.41 -1.70
C ALA A 37 -2.33 -25.75 -2.47
N LEU A 38 -2.01 -25.76 -3.77
CA LEU A 38 -1.98 -26.97 -4.60
C LEU A 38 -0.62 -27.69 -4.61
N ALA A 39 0.49 -26.94 -4.52
CA ALA A 39 1.84 -27.46 -4.62
C ALA A 39 2.42 -27.88 -3.27
N MET A 40 2.12 -27.14 -2.19
CA MET A 40 2.69 -27.40 -0.87
C MET A 40 2.20 -28.70 -0.20
N PRO A 41 0.94 -29.18 -0.37
CA PRO A 41 0.55 -30.50 0.13
C PRO A 41 1.24 -31.64 -0.63
N ARG A 42 1.69 -31.40 -1.88
CA ARG A 42 2.44 -32.39 -2.68
C ARG A 42 3.92 -32.42 -2.32
N LEU A 43 4.55 -31.27 -2.05
CA LEU A 43 5.95 -31.21 -1.64
C LEU A 43 6.19 -31.53 -0.16
N TRP A 44 5.22 -31.29 0.74
CA TRP A 44 5.40 -31.40 2.19
C TRP A 44 4.32 -32.27 2.87
N ARG A 45 4.45 -33.59 2.70
CA ARG A 45 3.51 -34.62 3.17
C ARG A 45 3.36 -34.75 4.70
N LYS A 46 4.27 -34.18 5.50
CA LYS A 46 4.20 -34.09 6.98
C LYS A 46 3.83 -32.68 7.50
N GLY A 47 3.48 -31.76 6.59
CA GLY A 47 3.19 -30.37 6.92
C GLY A 47 1.81 -30.15 7.56
N PRO A 48 1.53 -28.93 8.06
CA PRO A 48 0.23 -28.54 8.62
C PRO A 48 -0.91 -28.78 7.63
N ARG A 49 -2.11 -29.12 8.14
CA ARG A 49 -3.31 -29.39 7.33
C ARG A 49 -3.56 -28.30 6.28
N GLY A 50 -3.94 -28.71 5.07
CA GLY A 50 -4.17 -27.79 3.93
C GLY A 50 -5.14 -26.65 4.21
N GLY A 51 -6.10 -26.82 5.12
CA GLY A 51 -6.98 -25.74 5.57
C GLY A 51 -6.26 -24.55 6.21
N VAL A 52 -5.11 -24.77 6.86
CA VAL A 52 -4.28 -23.69 7.45
C VAL A 52 -3.64 -22.84 6.35
N TRP A 53 -3.21 -23.47 5.25
CA TRP A 53 -2.67 -22.77 4.08
C TRP A 53 -3.74 -21.94 3.37
N PHE A 54 -4.95 -22.50 3.23
CA PHE A 54 -6.08 -21.76 2.68
C PHE A 54 -6.45 -20.55 3.55
N GLY A 55 -6.51 -20.74 4.88
CA GLY A 55 -6.74 -19.65 5.83
C GLY A 55 -5.64 -18.57 5.78
N ALA A 56 -4.37 -18.96 5.68
CA ALA A 56 -3.26 -18.01 5.57
C ALA A 56 -3.34 -17.19 4.27
N GLY A 57 -3.67 -17.83 3.14
CA GLY A 57 -3.87 -17.14 1.86
C GLY A 57 -5.06 -16.18 1.91
N LEU A 58 -6.17 -16.59 2.51
CA LEU A 58 -7.36 -15.75 2.69
C LEU A 58 -7.04 -14.51 3.54
N VAL A 59 -6.35 -14.69 4.67
CA VAL A 59 -5.97 -13.59 5.56
C VAL A 59 -5.02 -12.61 4.87
N GLY A 60 -4.03 -13.10 4.12
CA GLY A 60 -3.15 -12.23 3.32
C GLY A 60 -3.90 -11.45 2.23
N PHE A 61 -4.87 -12.08 1.56
CA PHE A 61 -5.72 -11.41 0.58
C PHE A 61 -6.59 -10.32 1.21
N LEU A 62 -7.30 -10.63 2.30
CA LEU A 62 -8.10 -9.63 3.03
C LEU A 62 -7.23 -8.47 3.52
N GLY A 63 -6.03 -8.74 4.03
CA GLY A 63 -5.08 -7.70 4.44
C GLY A 63 -4.71 -6.76 3.30
N THR A 64 -4.51 -7.29 2.09
CA THR A 64 -4.17 -6.50 0.90
C THR A 64 -5.35 -5.62 0.46
N VAL A 65 -6.56 -6.19 0.41
CA VAL A 65 -7.80 -5.46 0.05
C VAL A 65 -8.11 -4.37 1.08
N TYR A 66 -7.97 -4.68 2.37
CA TYR A 66 -8.20 -3.73 3.45
C TYR A 66 -7.29 -2.50 3.32
N LEU A 67 -6.00 -2.71 3.02
CA LEU A 67 -5.07 -1.60 2.84
C LEU A 67 -5.40 -0.78 1.59
N GLN A 68 -5.80 -1.40 0.48
CA GLN A 68 -6.23 -0.64 -0.70
C GLN A 68 -7.50 0.19 -0.44
N ALA A 69 -8.39 -0.28 0.43
CA ALA A 69 -9.59 0.46 0.82
C ALA A 69 -9.31 1.59 1.82
N VAL A 70 -8.31 1.43 2.69
CA VAL A 70 -8.01 2.38 3.77
C VAL A 70 -6.97 3.42 3.37
N ILE A 71 -6.02 3.09 2.49
CA ILE A 71 -4.99 4.04 2.04
C ILE A 71 -5.69 5.10 1.17
N PRO A 72 -5.74 6.38 1.61
CA PRO A 72 -6.30 7.44 0.79
C PRO A 72 -5.42 7.58 -0.46
N GLN A 73 -5.99 7.25 -1.62
CA GLN A 73 -5.29 7.48 -2.87
C GLN A 73 -5.39 8.98 -3.20
N PRO A 74 -4.26 9.64 -3.52
CA PRO A 74 -4.29 11.05 -3.90
C PRO A 74 -5.21 11.23 -5.10
N ALA A 75 -6.20 12.10 -4.92
CA ALA A 75 -7.20 12.38 -5.94
C ALA A 75 -6.53 12.87 -7.23
N ALA A 76 -7.24 12.79 -8.36
CA ALA A 76 -6.67 13.17 -9.66
C ALA A 76 -6.16 14.61 -9.73
N ASN A 77 -6.69 15.46 -8.86
CA ASN A 77 -6.38 16.88 -8.70
C ASN A 77 -5.46 17.18 -7.50
N ASP A 78 -4.94 16.17 -6.81
CA ASP A 78 -4.12 16.38 -5.62
C ASP A 78 -2.64 16.61 -5.98
N VAL A 79 -2.05 17.70 -5.49
CA VAL A 79 -0.64 18.04 -5.66
C VAL A 79 0.29 16.99 -5.03
N ALA A 80 -0.21 16.23 -4.05
CA ALA A 80 0.52 15.12 -3.44
C ALA A 80 0.95 14.04 -4.46
N ARG A 81 0.31 13.98 -5.62
CA ARG A 81 0.69 13.08 -6.71
C ARG A 81 2.08 13.39 -7.29
N TYR A 82 2.52 14.65 -7.22
CA TYR A 82 3.81 15.10 -7.76
C TYR A 82 4.90 15.17 -6.68
N ALA A 83 4.68 14.56 -5.51
CA ALA A 83 5.70 14.47 -4.48
C ALA A 83 6.95 13.74 -5.03
N ASN A 84 8.12 14.39 -4.96
CA ASN A 84 9.42 14.04 -5.60
C ASN A 84 9.65 14.53 -7.04
N GLN A 85 8.77 15.36 -7.61
CA GLN A 85 9.03 16.06 -8.87
C GLN A 85 8.97 17.57 -8.65
N GLU A 86 9.82 18.29 -9.39
CA GLU A 86 9.77 19.75 -9.42
C GLU A 86 8.64 20.17 -10.37
N VAL A 87 7.57 20.71 -9.81
CA VAL A 87 6.37 21.09 -10.56
C VAL A 87 5.98 22.51 -10.20
N THR A 88 5.77 23.35 -11.21
CA THR A 88 5.32 24.72 -11.03
C THR A 88 3.80 24.76 -11.01
N VAL A 89 3.23 25.21 -9.88
CA VAL A 89 1.77 25.29 -9.66
C VAL A 89 1.32 26.75 -9.59
N ALA A 90 0.19 27.06 -10.26
CA ALA A 90 -0.51 28.34 -10.19
C ALA A 90 -1.82 28.21 -9.42
N GLY A 91 -2.21 29.27 -8.73
CA GLY A 91 -3.30 29.21 -7.78
C GLY A 91 -3.41 30.46 -6.91
N VAL A 92 -4.22 30.37 -5.85
CA VAL A 92 -4.56 31.50 -4.99
C VAL A 92 -4.02 31.27 -3.58
N VAL A 93 -3.47 32.31 -2.98
CA VAL A 93 -3.05 32.31 -1.58
C VAL A 93 -4.29 32.50 -0.70
N LEU A 94 -4.60 31.52 0.14
CA LEU A 94 -5.80 31.51 0.97
C LEU A 94 -5.63 32.33 2.26
N ASP A 95 -4.45 32.26 2.85
CA ASP A 95 -4.13 32.89 4.13
C ASP A 95 -3.06 33.97 3.95
N GLN A 96 -3.15 35.05 4.73
CA GLN A 96 -2.09 36.05 4.76
C GLN A 96 -0.73 35.40 5.12
N PRO A 97 0.33 35.69 4.36
CA PRO A 97 1.64 35.10 4.59
C PRO A 97 2.18 35.52 5.96
N THR A 98 2.52 34.53 6.78
CA THR A 98 3.08 34.74 8.11
C THR A 98 4.54 34.28 8.15
N LEU A 99 5.32 34.89 9.03
CA LEU A 99 6.69 34.45 9.31
C LEU A 99 6.67 33.41 10.45
N ASN A 100 7.32 32.27 10.23
CA ASN A 100 7.63 31.32 11.29
C ASN A 100 8.71 31.91 12.23
N ARG A 101 8.89 31.31 13.41
CA ARG A 101 9.95 31.61 14.40
C ARG A 101 11.36 31.70 13.78
N ASN A 102 11.61 30.98 12.70
CA ASN A 102 12.88 31.00 11.96
C ASN A 102 12.88 31.98 10.77
N GLN A 103 12.02 33.00 10.78
CA GLN A 103 11.85 33.98 9.69
C GLN A 103 11.60 33.37 8.31
N ARG A 104 10.97 32.18 8.28
CA ARG A 104 10.55 31.53 7.03
C ARG A 104 9.10 31.84 6.73
N LEU A 105 8.83 32.19 5.48
CA LEU A 105 7.50 32.54 5.00
C LEU A 105 6.63 31.27 4.94
N ARG A 106 5.45 31.31 5.57
CA ARG A 106 4.45 30.24 5.58
C ARG A 106 3.12 30.82 5.12
N PHE A 107 2.52 30.19 4.13
CA PHE A 107 1.19 30.52 3.64
C PHE A 107 0.50 29.24 3.18
N ARG A 108 -0.83 29.26 3.11
CA ARG A 108 -1.61 28.21 2.47
C ARG A 108 -1.94 28.65 1.05
N PHE A 109 -1.79 27.72 0.12
CA PHE A 109 -1.95 27.95 -1.30
C PHE A 109 -2.89 26.89 -1.86
N GLU A 110 -3.92 27.34 -2.57
CA GLU A 110 -4.83 26.47 -3.31
C GLU A 110 -4.34 26.39 -4.75
N ALA A 111 -3.79 25.23 -5.13
CA ALA A 111 -3.32 24.97 -6.49
C ALA A 111 -4.52 24.73 -7.42
N GLN A 112 -4.63 25.52 -8.49
CA GLN A 112 -5.71 25.43 -9.49
C GLN A 112 -5.21 24.86 -10.82
N THR A 113 -4.00 25.23 -11.24
CA THR A 113 -3.42 24.86 -12.54
C THR A 113 -1.95 24.46 -12.39
N LEU A 114 -1.53 23.45 -13.15
CA LEU A 114 -0.12 23.11 -13.33
C LEU A 114 0.42 23.90 -14.52
N LEU A 115 1.45 24.73 -14.31
CA LEU A 115 2.01 25.58 -15.36
C LEU A 115 3.08 24.84 -16.19
N SER A 116 3.93 24.03 -15.55
CA SER A 116 4.97 23.25 -16.22
C SER A 116 5.35 22.01 -15.39
N GLN A 117 5.49 20.87 -16.08
CA GLN A 117 6.17 19.67 -15.59
C GLN A 117 7.46 19.56 -16.41
N GLU A 118 8.58 20.05 -15.88
CA GLU A 118 9.88 19.85 -16.55
C GLU A 118 10.27 18.37 -16.37
N SER A 119 10.42 17.69 -17.50
CA SER A 119 10.73 16.25 -17.60
C SER A 119 12.22 15.99 -17.70
#